data_AF-A0A7S1E1J2-F1
#
_entry.id   AF-A0A7S1E1J2-F1
#
_cell.length_a   1.000
_cell.length_b   1.000
_cell.length_c   1.000
_cell.angle_alpha   90.00
_cell.angle_beta   90.00
_cell.angle_gamma   90.00
#
_symmetry.space_group_name_H-M   'P 1'
#
loop_
_entity.id
_entity.type
_entity.pdbx_description
1 polymer ?
#
loop_
_entity_poly.entity_id
_entity_poly.type
_entity_poly.pdbx_seq_one_letter_code
_entity_poly.pdbx_strand_id
1 'polypeptide(L)'
;DGGTDGGGVDYDINGPRAFTIKILPRPRITAVTPITGPTEGGYRITLTGAFFGSRYSRGFSAATYGNLTVSLGGRDCGGVSFVSDSQLTCEAPPGVGSVEVSVAVADGDNTRQGVGLGVFTYALLYYGGVVEGGAGFMAQGPDPAAPGDLLHPSASAMLQDDFSIARGVSTMVTHAGALYAGGSFDRPQNHILVLSGRKADGLGNGVDGRV
;
A
#
# COMPACT_ATOMS: atom_id res chain seq x y z
N ASP A 1 13.14 -0.69 52.03
CA ASP A 1 13.98 -1.83 52.47
C ASP A 1 13.22 -2.51 53.60
N GLY A 2 12.91 -3.79 53.46
CA GLY A 2 12.26 -4.57 54.52
C GLY A 2 13.24 -4.82 55.66
N GLY A 3 13.69 -3.76 56.31
CA GLY A 3 14.58 -3.80 57.44
C GLY A 3 13.83 -4.22 58.70
N THR A 4 14.49 -5.01 59.53
CA THR A 4 13.99 -5.55 60.80
C THR A 4 13.95 -4.52 61.94
N ASP A 5 14.35 -3.27 61.70
CA ASP A 5 14.30 -2.18 62.68
C ASP A 5 12.85 -1.70 62.88
N GLY A 6 12.11 -2.46 63.67
CA GLY A 6 10.71 -2.17 64.03
C GLY A 6 9.78 -3.38 64.17
N GLY A 7 10.28 -4.62 64.06
CA GLY A 7 9.45 -5.82 64.21
C GLY A 7 8.75 -6.28 62.92
N GLY A 8 9.26 -5.89 61.75
CA GLY A 8 8.83 -6.45 60.47
C GLY A 8 9.35 -7.88 60.30
N VAL A 9 8.46 -8.81 59.95
CA VAL A 9 8.83 -10.19 59.58
C VAL A 9 9.08 -10.22 58.07
N ASP A 10 10.27 -10.69 57.66
CA ASP A 10 10.57 -10.95 56.26
C ASP A 10 9.83 -12.21 55.80
N TYR A 11 8.83 -12.05 54.94
CA TYR A 11 7.89 -13.12 54.59
C TYR A 11 8.32 -13.98 53.39
N ASP A 12 9.50 -13.78 52.78
CA ASP A 12 9.84 -14.51 51.56
C ASP A 12 11.34 -14.58 51.22
N ILE A 13 12.08 -15.41 51.96
CA ILE A 13 13.55 -15.50 51.88
C ILE A 13 14.05 -16.33 50.68
N ASN A 14 13.18 -17.07 49.98
CA ASN A 14 13.57 -18.09 48.99
C ASN A 14 13.14 -17.81 47.54
N GLY A 15 12.61 -16.64 47.23
CA GLY A 15 12.23 -16.29 45.86
C GLY A 15 12.82 -14.95 45.42
N PRO A 16 13.53 -14.86 44.28
CA PRO A 16 13.63 -13.58 43.61
C PRO A 16 12.19 -13.14 43.29
N ARG A 17 11.69 -12.11 43.99
CA ARG A 17 10.46 -11.41 43.61
C ARG A 17 10.75 -10.60 42.35
N ALA A 18 10.85 -11.30 41.23
CA ALA A 18 11.02 -10.70 39.92
C ALA A 18 9.69 -10.05 39.54
N PHE A 19 9.60 -8.73 39.67
CA PHE A 19 8.56 -7.97 38.98
C PHE A 19 9.11 -7.58 37.62
N THR A 20 8.31 -7.79 36.57
CA THR A 20 8.72 -7.41 35.22
C THR A 20 8.01 -6.14 34.78
N ILE A 21 8.76 -5.09 34.49
CA ILE A 21 8.23 -3.89 33.85
C ILE A 21 8.27 -4.11 32.34
N LYS A 22 7.11 -4.02 31.70
CA LYS A 22 6.98 -4.02 30.24
C LYS A 22 6.76 -2.59 29.75
N ILE A 23 7.63 -2.09 28.87
CA ILE A 23 7.43 -0.81 28.20
C ILE A 23 6.90 -1.11 26.80
N LEU A 24 5.68 -0.62 26.54
CA LEU A 24 4.91 -0.90 25.33
C LEU A 24 4.61 0.44 24.63
N PRO A 25 5.60 1.06 23.95
CA PRO A 25 5.39 2.33 23.26
C PRO A 25 4.50 2.14 22.05
N ARG A 26 3.62 3.10 21.74
CA ARG A 26 2.76 3.02 20.56
C ARG A 26 3.60 2.99 19.28
N PRO A 27 3.23 2.18 18.27
CA PRO A 27 3.81 2.25 16.94
C PRO A 27 3.79 3.68 16.41
N ARG A 28 4.89 4.12 15.81
CA ARG A 28 4.96 5.43 15.16
C ARG A 28 5.28 5.22 13.71
N ILE A 29 4.39 5.65 12.84
CA ILE A 29 4.59 5.62 11.39
C ILE A 29 5.23 6.96 11.00
N THR A 30 6.38 6.91 10.32
CA THR A 30 7.08 8.13 9.87
C THR A 30 6.93 8.33 8.38
N ALA A 31 6.95 7.27 7.59
CA ALA A 31 6.72 7.34 6.15
C ALA A 31 6.23 6.00 5.59
N VAL A 32 5.58 6.07 4.43
CA VAL A 32 5.18 4.92 3.63
C VAL A 32 5.82 5.07 2.26
N THR A 33 6.42 4.00 1.75
CA THR A 33 7.00 3.97 0.41
C THR A 33 6.37 2.81 -0.36
N PRO A 34 5.71 3.09 -1.49
CA PRO A 34 5.45 4.42 -2.04
C PRO A 34 4.42 5.24 -1.25
N ILE A 35 4.41 6.56 -1.46
CA ILE A 35 3.43 7.51 -0.87
C ILE A 35 2.11 7.54 -1.65
N THR A 36 2.12 7.05 -2.89
CA THR A 36 0.96 6.90 -3.75
C THR A 36 0.94 5.52 -4.39
N GLY A 37 -0.25 5.00 -4.68
CA GLY A 37 -0.36 3.81 -5.51
C GLY A 37 -1.73 3.61 -6.18
N PRO A 38 -1.83 2.61 -7.07
CA PRO A 38 -3.05 2.33 -7.83
C PRO A 38 -4.26 2.02 -6.94
N THR A 39 -5.45 2.42 -7.38
CA THR A 39 -6.71 2.11 -6.67
C THR A 39 -7.04 0.62 -6.57
N GLU A 40 -6.45 -0.21 -7.44
CA GLU A 40 -6.68 -1.66 -7.50
C GLU A 40 -6.13 -2.43 -6.28
N GLY A 41 -5.14 -1.89 -5.58
CA GLY A 41 -4.44 -2.62 -4.52
C GLY A 41 -3.55 -3.76 -5.05
N GLY A 42 -3.14 -4.67 -4.17
CA GLY A 42 -2.32 -5.84 -4.49
C GLY A 42 -0.83 -5.58 -4.70
N TYR A 43 -0.38 -4.34 -4.54
CA TYR A 43 1.03 -3.97 -4.61
C TYR A 43 1.66 -3.86 -3.23
N ARG A 44 2.99 -4.05 -3.18
CA ARG A 44 3.74 -4.03 -1.94
C ARG A 44 4.04 -2.60 -1.51
N ILE A 45 3.72 -2.29 -0.26
CA ILE A 45 4.12 -1.05 0.40
C ILE A 45 5.09 -1.36 1.55
N THR A 46 6.00 -0.43 1.80
CA THR A 46 6.95 -0.46 2.90
C THR A 46 6.60 0.65 3.88
N LEU A 47 6.29 0.27 5.12
CA LEU A 47 6.08 1.21 6.21
C LEU A 47 7.39 1.36 6.96
N THR A 48 7.78 2.61 7.21
CA THR A 48 8.93 2.97 8.03
C THR A 48 8.48 3.73 9.26
N GLY A 49 9.17 3.51 10.38
CA GLY A 49 8.73 4.06 11.63
C GLY A 49 9.55 3.57 12.82
N ALA A 50 8.88 3.47 13.96
CA ALA A 50 9.45 2.95 15.19
C ALA A 50 8.42 2.14 15.97
N PHE A 51 8.92 1.21 16.78
CA PHE A 51 8.14 0.42 17.73
C PHE A 51 7.10 -0.52 17.07
N PHE A 52 7.37 -0.96 15.83
CA PHE A 52 6.57 -1.98 15.15
C PHE A 52 6.72 -3.35 15.81
N GLY A 53 7.83 -3.59 16.49
CA GLY A 53 8.05 -4.77 17.31
C GLY A 53 8.57 -4.40 18.70
N SER A 54 8.78 -5.43 19.52
CA SER A 54 9.39 -5.31 20.84
C SER A 54 10.26 -6.54 21.06
N ARG A 55 11.55 -6.32 21.35
CA ARG A 55 12.48 -7.39 21.74
C ARG A 55 11.97 -8.16 22.95
N TYR A 56 11.33 -7.46 23.89
CA TYR A 56 10.76 -8.06 25.08
C TYR A 56 9.60 -9.00 24.73
N SER A 57 8.67 -8.54 23.90
CA SER A 57 7.47 -9.29 23.53
C SER A 57 7.77 -10.53 22.68
N ARG A 58 8.89 -10.52 21.99
CA ARG A 58 9.40 -11.65 21.20
C ARG A 58 10.38 -12.56 21.97
N GLY A 59 10.46 -12.40 23.30
CA GLY A 59 11.25 -13.28 24.16
C GLY A 59 12.77 -13.12 24.02
N PHE A 60 13.24 -11.90 23.70
CA PHE A 60 14.64 -11.49 23.54
C PHE A 60 15.47 -12.17 22.43
N SER A 61 15.07 -13.37 22.02
CA SER A 61 15.79 -14.25 21.11
C SER A 61 15.04 -14.53 19.80
N ALA A 62 13.74 -14.24 19.71
CA ALA A 62 13.03 -14.42 18.44
C ALA A 62 13.45 -13.36 17.41
N ALA A 63 13.71 -13.81 16.20
CA ALA A 63 14.09 -12.97 15.07
C ALA A 63 12.88 -12.30 14.39
N THR A 64 11.69 -12.89 14.53
CA THR A 64 10.45 -12.45 13.87
C THR A 64 9.38 -12.03 14.86
N TYR A 65 8.38 -11.32 14.36
CA TYR A 65 7.27 -10.81 15.15
C TYR A 65 5.98 -10.89 14.31
N GLY A 66 5.01 -11.71 14.74
CA GLY A 66 3.85 -12.11 13.92
C GLY A 66 2.51 -11.46 14.28
N ASN A 67 2.46 -10.73 15.38
CA ASN A 67 1.21 -10.21 15.94
C ASN A 67 0.93 -8.78 15.44
N LEU A 68 0.91 -8.63 14.12
CA LEU A 68 0.84 -7.34 13.44
C LEU A 68 -0.34 -7.28 12.50
N THR A 69 -1.08 -6.18 12.58
CA THR A 69 -2.11 -5.84 11.62
C THR A 69 -1.81 -4.45 11.10
N VAL A 70 -1.76 -4.30 9.78
CA VAL A 70 -1.63 -3.01 9.10
C VAL A 70 -2.94 -2.77 8.37
N SER A 71 -3.50 -1.57 8.46
CA SER A 71 -4.70 -1.21 7.72
C SER A 71 -4.56 0.15 7.02
N LEU A 72 -5.14 0.24 5.83
CA LEU A 72 -5.21 1.44 5.01
C LEU A 72 -6.68 1.84 4.88
N GLY A 73 -7.05 3.02 5.40
CA GLY A 73 -8.43 3.52 5.35
C GLY A 73 -9.45 2.56 5.97
N GLY A 74 -9.06 1.85 7.04
CA GLY A 74 -9.89 0.87 7.73
C GLY A 74 -9.96 -0.52 7.07
N ARG A 75 -9.20 -0.78 6.00
CA ARG A 75 -9.09 -2.11 5.37
C ARG A 75 -7.75 -2.75 5.68
N ASP A 76 -7.76 -4.02 6.08
CA ASP A 76 -6.54 -4.75 6.42
C ASP A 76 -5.69 -5.04 5.19
N CYS A 77 -4.38 -4.91 5.35
CA CYS A 77 -3.40 -5.28 4.34
C CYS A 77 -3.19 -6.78 4.29
N GLY A 78 -2.93 -7.29 3.09
CA GLY A 78 -2.49 -8.67 2.87
C GLY A 78 -1.01 -8.85 3.21
N GLY A 79 -0.60 -10.09 3.50
CA GLY A 79 0.81 -10.48 3.52
C GLY A 79 1.73 -9.61 4.39
N VAL A 80 1.25 -9.17 5.56
CA VAL A 80 2.05 -8.35 6.49
C VAL A 80 3.29 -9.14 6.91
N SER A 81 4.47 -8.61 6.60
CA SER A 81 5.75 -9.18 6.98
C SER A 81 6.58 -8.18 7.78
N PHE A 82 7.03 -8.63 8.94
CA PHE A 82 7.94 -7.92 9.80
C PHE A 82 9.36 -8.00 9.24
N VAL A 83 9.96 -6.84 8.94
CA VAL A 83 11.36 -6.75 8.49
C VAL A 83 12.25 -6.37 9.67
N SER A 84 11.85 -5.36 10.44
CA SER A 84 12.55 -4.91 11.64
C SER A 84 11.62 -4.12 12.58
N ASP A 85 12.11 -3.75 13.76
CA ASP A 85 11.35 -2.93 14.72
C ASP A 85 10.96 -1.54 14.18
N SER A 86 11.54 -1.12 13.06
CA SER A 86 11.30 0.14 12.35
C SER A 86 10.77 -0.03 10.92
N GLN A 87 10.57 -1.26 10.45
CA GLN A 87 10.15 -1.52 9.07
C GLN A 87 9.18 -2.71 8.96
N LEU A 88 8.05 -2.47 8.29
CA LEU A 88 7.08 -3.50 7.89
C LEU A 88 6.88 -3.44 6.38
N THR A 89 6.55 -4.57 5.77
CA THR A 89 6.02 -4.59 4.41
C THR A 89 4.68 -5.29 4.38
N CYS A 90 3.77 -4.85 3.52
CA CYS A 90 2.47 -5.49 3.35
C CYS A 90 1.92 -5.21 1.95
N GLU A 91 0.84 -5.91 1.59
CA GLU A 91 0.12 -5.74 0.33
C GLU A 91 -1.09 -4.82 0.56
N ALA A 92 -1.09 -3.68 -0.13
CA ALA A 92 -2.13 -2.67 0.04
C ALA A 92 -3.48 -3.20 -0.47
N PRO A 93 -4.59 -3.03 0.28
CA PRO A 93 -5.92 -3.38 -0.21
C PRO A 93 -6.37 -2.42 -1.32
N PRO A 94 -7.43 -2.74 -2.06
CA PRO A 94 -8.07 -1.79 -2.97
C PRO A 94 -8.65 -0.59 -2.21
N GLY A 95 -8.47 0.62 -2.73
CA GLY A 95 -8.84 1.86 -2.05
C GLY A 95 -8.90 3.06 -2.98
N VAL A 96 -9.37 4.20 -2.44
CA VAL A 96 -9.51 5.46 -3.19
C VAL A 96 -9.18 6.65 -2.29
N GLY A 97 -8.60 7.70 -2.88
CA GLY A 97 -8.29 8.95 -2.19
C GLY A 97 -7.20 8.81 -1.11
N SER A 98 -7.02 9.89 -0.34
CA SER A 98 -6.09 9.90 0.78
C SER A 98 -6.64 9.11 1.95
N VAL A 99 -5.83 8.22 2.50
CA VAL A 99 -6.23 7.32 3.59
C VAL A 99 -5.28 7.47 4.78
N GLU A 100 -5.82 7.20 5.97
CA GLU A 100 -4.98 6.95 7.13
C GLU A 100 -4.34 5.57 7.05
N VAL A 101 -3.13 5.46 7.59
CA VAL A 101 -2.43 4.18 7.72
C VAL A 101 -2.33 3.87 9.19
N SER A 102 -2.85 2.72 9.61
CA SER A 102 -2.78 2.29 11.00
C SER A 102 -1.97 1.00 11.14
N VAL A 103 -1.22 0.91 12.24
CA VAL A 103 -0.49 -0.29 12.62
C VAL A 103 -0.96 -0.68 14.02
N ALA A 104 -1.54 -1.86 14.13
CA ALA A 104 -1.90 -2.50 15.39
C ALA A 104 -0.92 -3.62 15.71
N VAL A 105 -0.46 -3.63 16.96
CA VAL A 105 0.47 -4.60 17.49
C VAL A 105 -0.15 -5.28 18.70
N ALA A 106 -0.30 -6.60 18.66
CA ALA A 106 -0.82 -7.39 19.77
C ALA A 106 0.31 -8.01 20.61
N ASP A 107 0.42 -7.57 21.87
CA ASP A 107 1.39 -7.96 22.88
C ASP A 107 0.69 -8.70 24.03
N GLY A 108 0.28 -9.94 23.78
CA GLY A 108 -0.55 -10.71 24.72
C GLY A 108 -1.93 -10.07 24.87
N ASP A 109 -2.32 -9.72 26.10
CA ASP A 109 -3.60 -9.04 26.38
C ASP A 109 -3.59 -7.55 26.01
N ASN A 110 -2.43 -6.98 25.65
CA ASN A 110 -2.31 -5.57 25.28
C ASN A 110 -2.32 -5.40 23.78
N THR A 111 -3.05 -4.41 23.28
CA THR A 111 -2.95 -3.97 21.89
C THR A 111 -2.48 -2.53 21.85
N ARG A 112 -1.43 -2.29 21.06
CA ARG A 112 -0.92 -0.95 20.79
C ARG A 112 -1.26 -0.55 19.38
N GLN A 113 -1.69 0.69 19.20
CA GLN A 113 -2.01 1.22 17.88
C GLN A 113 -1.29 2.53 17.63
N GLY A 114 -0.80 2.67 16.40
CA GLY A 114 -0.24 3.89 15.83
C GLY A 114 -0.96 4.25 14.54
N VAL A 115 -1.20 5.54 14.33
CA VAL A 115 -1.85 6.06 13.12
C VAL A 115 -0.93 7.08 12.47
N GLY A 116 -0.71 6.93 11.16
CA GLY A 116 -0.10 7.89 10.27
C GLY A 116 -1.19 8.55 9.43
N LEU A 117 -1.42 9.84 9.65
CA LEU A 117 -2.44 10.60 8.92
C LEU A 117 -1.86 11.17 7.64
N GLY A 118 -2.57 11.00 6.52
CA GLY A 118 -2.20 11.60 5.23
C GLY A 118 -0.87 11.11 4.65
N VAL A 119 -0.37 9.96 5.13
CA VAL A 119 0.92 9.41 4.69
C VAL A 119 0.81 8.57 3.41
N PHE A 120 -0.41 8.33 2.92
CA PHE A 120 -0.66 7.53 1.73
C PHE A 120 -1.91 7.99 0.96
N THR A 121 -1.83 7.96 -0.37
CA THR A 121 -2.95 8.31 -1.25
C THR A 121 -3.11 7.30 -2.39
N TYR A 122 -4.33 6.78 -2.55
CA TYR A 122 -4.71 6.03 -3.73
C TYR A 122 -5.03 6.99 -4.87
N ALA A 123 -4.32 6.84 -5.98
CA ALA A 123 -4.48 7.66 -7.16
C ALA A 123 -4.69 6.78 -8.40
N LEU A 124 -5.55 7.28 -9.28
CA LEU A 124 -5.76 6.73 -10.61
C LEU A 124 -5.55 7.88 -11.60
N LEU A 125 -4.39 7.90 -12.22
CA LEU A 125 -4.01 8.94 -13.17
C LEU A 125 -3.95 8.33 -14.57
N TYR A 126 -4.69 8.93 -15.50
CA TYR A 126 -4.57 8.64 -16.91
C TYR A 126 -3.80 9.78 -17.57
N TYR A 127 -2.74 9.44 -18.29
CA TYR A 127 -1.96 10.40 -19.07
C TYR A 127 -1.88 9.90 -20.50
N GLY A 128 -1.81 10.85 -21.43
CA GLY A 128 -1.69 10.57 -22.85
C GLY A 128 -1.02 11.72 -23.57
N GLY A 129 -0.55 11.45 -24.77
CA GLY A 129 0.16 12.42 -25.58
C GLY A 129 0.40 11.92 -26.99
N VAL A 130 0.94 12.80 -27.83
CA VAL A 130 1.37 12.47 -29.18
C VAL A 130 2.86 12.74 -29.25
N VAL A 131 3.63 11.77 -29.74
CA VAL A 131 5.05 11.97 -30.02
C VAL A 131 5.15 12.73 -31.35
N GLU A 132 6.04 13.72 -31.43
CA GLU A 132 6.23 14.47 -32.68
C GLU A 132 6.59 13.52 -33.84
N GLY A 133 5.76 13.49 -34.88
CA GLY A 133 5.91 12.56 -36.01
C GLY A 133 5.63 11.08 -35.69
N GLY A 134 5.15 10.76 -34.48
CA GLY A 134 4.89 9.41 -34.00
C GLY A 134 3.43 9.14 -33.62
N ALA A 135 3.16 7.91 -33.20
CA ALA A 135 1.83 7.51 -32.71
C ALA A 135 1.49 8.17 -31.38
N GLY A 136 0.20 8.33 -31.11
CA GLY A 136 -0.27 8.73 -29.78
C GLY A 136 -0.15 7.60 -28.77
N PHE A 137 -0.01 7.95 -27.50
CA PHE A 137 0.03 7.02 -26.37
C PHE A 137 -1.00 7.41 -25.30
N MET A 138 -1.41 6.42 -24.51
CA MET A 138 -2.14 6.56 -23.25
C MET A 138 -1.55 5.56 -22.28
N ALA A 139 -1.52 5.91 -21.00
CA ALA A 139 -1.16 4.99 -19.95
C ALA A 139 -1.73 5.43 -18.60
N GLN A 140 -1.60 4.54 -17.62
CA GLN A 140 -2.19 4.66 -16.28
C GLN A 140 -1.10 4.59 -15.22
N GLY A 141 -1.19 5.43 -14.18
CA GLY A 141 -0.23 5.46 -13.08
C GLY A 141 -0.90 5.77 -11.74
N PRO A 142 -0.16 5.62 -10.63
CA PRO A 142 1.28 5.33 -10.55
C PRO A 142 1.62 3.84 -10.74
N ASP A 143 2.76 3.50 -11.33
CA ASP A 143 3.17 2.09 -11.51
C ASP A 143 3.45 1.39 -10.16
N PRO A 144 2.90 0.20 -9.88
CA PRO A 144 3.09 -0.47 -8.60
C PRO A 144 4.52 -0.97 -8.32
N ALA A 145 5.34 -1.21 -9.34
CA ALA A 145 6.75 -1.58 -9.24
C ALA A 145 7.69 -0.35 -9.19
N ALA A 146 7.31 0.73 -9.88
CA ALA A 146 8.02 2.00 -9.85
C ALA A 146 7.03 3.17 -9.82
N PRO A 147 6.48 3.55 -8.67
CA PRO A 147 5.36 4.51 -8.57
C PRO A 147 5.75 5.99 -8.70
N GLY A 148 7.03 6.31 -8.58
CA GLY A 148 7.51 7.69 -8.69
C GLY A 148 7.26 8.50 -7.42
N ASP A 149 7.17 9.82 -7.54
CA ASP A 149 6.89 10.73 -6.43
C ASP A 149 5.51 11.42 -6.57
N LEU A 150 5.10 12.24 -5.60
CA LEU A 150 3.80 12.93 -5.61
C LEU A 150 3.60 13.87 -6.81
N LEU A 151 4.68 14.45 -7.33
CA LEU A 151 4.68 15.42 -8.43
C LEU A 151 4.99 14.76 -9.78
N HIS A 152 5.68 13.61 -9.76
CA HIS A 152 6.12 12.81 -10.90
C HIS A 152 5.77 11.33 -10.68
N PRO A 153 4.47 10.97 -10.64
CA PRO A 153 4.08 9.57 -10.56
C PRO A 153 4.56 8.87 -11.83
N SER A 154 5.34 7.81 -11.70
CA SER A 154 5.79 7.10 -12.90
C SER A 154 4.65 6.34 -13.50
N ALA A 155 4.65 6.40 -14.82
CA ALA A 155 3.73 5.68 -15.63
C ALA A 155 3.90 4.17 -15.45
N SER A 156 2.81 3.40 -15.30
CA SER A 156 2.91 2.01 -15.74
C SER A 156 3.09 2.09 -17.24
N ALA A 157 4.28 1.71 -17.69
CA ALA A 157 4.55 1.58 -19.10
C ALA A 157 3.61 0.49 -19.60
N MET A 158 2.44 0.89 -20.13
CA MET A 158 1.84 0.10 -21.18
C MET A 158 2.93 0.00 -22.24
N LEU A 159 3.41 -1.23 -22.45
CA LEU A 159 4.40 -1.49 -23.48
C LEU A 159 3.84 -0.88 -24.76
N GLN A 160 4.56 0.10 -25.33
CA GLN A 160 4.16 0.79 -26.56
C GLN A 160 3.83 -0.20 -27.71
N ASP A 161 4.25 -1.46 -27.57
CA ASP A 161 3.99 -2.55 -28.50
C ASP A 161 2.52 -3.05 -28.49
N ASP A 162 1.78 -2.90 -27.38
CA ASP A 162 0.40 -3.39 -27.23
C ASP A 162 -0.67 -2.35 -27.60
N PHE A 163 -0.28 -1.06 -27.72
CA PHE A 163 -1.23 0.04 -27.89
C PHE A 163 -0.70 1.19 -28.76
N SER A 164 -1.40 1.50 -29.84
CA SER A 164 -1.06 2.64 -30.71
C SER A 164 -2.30 3.40 -31.20
N ILE A 165 -2.29 4.71 -31.00
CA ILE A 165 -3.35 5.63 -31.41
C ILE A 165 -3.05 6.18 -32.80
N ALA A 166 -3.90 5.83 -33.78
CA ALA A 166 -3.78 6.27 -35.16
C ALA A 166 -4.40 7.66 -35.40
N ARG A 167 -5.46 7.98 -34.67
CA ARG A 167 -6.23 9.25 -34.74
C ARG A 167 -6.75 9.65 -33.36
N GLY A 168 -7.31 10.85 -33.25
CA GLY A 168 -7.84 11.36 -31.97
C GLY A 168 -8.83 10.40 -31.29
N VAL A 169 -8.69 10.28 -29.97
CA VAL A 169 -9.68 9.65 -29.08
C VAL A 169 -10.91 10.55 -29.07
N SER A 170 -12.07 10.02 -29.46
CA SER A 170 -13.32 10.78 -29.59
C SER A 170 -14.12 10.85 -28.29
N THR A 171 -13.95 9.85 -27.42
CA THR A 171 -14.64 9.78 -26.13
C THR A 171 -13.83 8.98 -25.11
N MET A 172 -13.96 9.35 -23.83
CA MET A 172 -13.36 8.64 -22.71
C MET A 172 -14.37 8.57 -21.58
N VAL A 173 -14.51 7.39 -20.97
CA VAL A 173 -15.32 7.19 -19.76
C VAL A 173 -14.60 6.24 -18.82
N THR A 174 -14.64 6.55 -17.53
CA THR A 174 -14.12 5.68 -16.49
C THR A 174 -15.27 4.95 -15.83
N HIS A 175 -15.16 3.63 -15.68
CA HIS A 175 -16.15 2.82 -14.99
C HIS A 175 -15.46 1.64 -14.29
N ALA A 176 -15.75 1.45 -13.01
CA ALA A 176 -15.20 0.38 -12.18
C ALA A 176 -13.65 0.28 -12.21
N GLY A 177 -12.96 1.42 -12.28
CA GLY A 177 -11.49 1.47 -12.32
C GLY A 177 -10.86 1.24 -13.70
N ALA A 178 -11.66 0.90 -14.71
CA ALA A 178 -11.22 0.78 -16.09
C ALA A 178 -11.52 2.06 -16.88
N LEU A 179 -10.62 2.41 -17.80
CA LEU A 179 -10.83 3.48 -18.78
C LEU A 179 -11.30 2.88 -20.10
N TYR A 180 -12.46 3.32 -20.55
CA TYR A 180 -12.99 3.00 -21.87
C TYR A 180 -12.74 4.18 -22.78
N ALA A 181 -12.12 3.92 -23.93
CA ALA A 181 -11.85 4.94 -24.93
C ALA A 181 -12.47 4.55 -26.26
N GLY A 182 -13.16 5.50 -26.89
CA GLY A 182 -13.65 5.38 -28.25
C GLY A 182 -12.74 6.14 -29.22
N GLY A 183 -12.44 5.57 -30.39
CA GLY A 183 -11.54 6.20 -31.34
C GLY A 183 -11.17 5.33 -32.54
N SER A 184 -10.06 5.68 -33.19
CA SER A 184 -9.42 4.83 -34.20
C SER A 184 -8.07 4.37 -33.68
N PHE A 185 -7.98 3.07 -33.39
CA PHE A 185 -6.80 2.44 -32.81
C PHE A 185 -6.20 1.45 -33.80
N ASP A 186 -4.88 1.49 -33.96
CA ASP A 186 -4.17 0.53 -34.82
C ASP A 186 -3.95 -0.79 -34.08
N ARG A 187 -3.75 -0.74 -32.76
CA ARG A 187 -3.65 -1.89 -31.87
C ARG A 187 -4.25 -1.61 -30.49
N PRO A 188 -5.13 -2.50 -29.99
CA PRO A 188 -5.88 -3.51 -30.74
C PRO A 188 -6.78 -2.84 -31.83
N GLN A 189 -6.94 -3.48 -32.99
CA GLN A 189 -7.83 -2.97 -34.05
C GLN A 189 -9.28 -3.06 -33.61
N ASN A 190 -9.88 -1.94 -33.18
CA ASN A 190 -11.28 -1.81 -32.77
C ASN A 190 -11.62 -0.31 -32.60
N HIS A 191 -12.91 0.05 -32.52
CA HIS A 191 -13.32 1.44 -32.27
C HIS A 191 -13.55 1.73 -30.79
N ILE A 192 -13.74 0.70 -29.97
CA ILE A 192 -13.84 0.80 -28.52
C ILE A 192 -12.76 -0.10 -27.92
N LEU A 193 -12.02 0.46 -26.97
CA LEU A 193 -11.06 -0.27 -26.16
C LEU A 193 -11.34 -0.07 -24.68
N VAL A 194 -10.84 -1.02 -23.89
CA VAL A 194 -10.76 -0.92 -22.44
C VAL A 194 -9.30 -1.01 -21.99
N LEU A 195 -8.94 -0.12 -21.07
CA LEU A 195 -7.64 -0.04 -20.44
C LEU A 195 -7.81 -0.46 -18.98
N SER A 196 -7.15 -1.56 -18.61
CA SER A 196 -7.07 -2.11 -17.26
C SER A 196 -5.69 -1.82 -16.62
N GLY A 197 -5.07 -0.71 -17.02
CA GLY A 197 -3.75 -0.27 -16.55
C GLY A 197 -2.55 -0.98 -17.19
N ARG A 198 -2.62 -2.30 -17.41
CA ARG A 198 -1.50 -3.09 -17.98
C ARG A 198 -1.73 -3.59 -19.40
N LYS A 199 -2.99 -3.60 -19.85
CA LYS A 199 -3.39 -4.12 -21.15
C LYS A 199 -4.48 -3.26 -21.77
N ALA A 200 -4.40 -3.10 -23.09
CA ALA A 200 -5.49 -2.58 -23.89
C ALA A 200 -6.19 -3.77 -24.56
N ASP A 201 -7.46 -3.97 -24.24
CA ASP A 201 -8.29 -4.97 -24.90
C ASP A 201 -9.31 -4.28 -25.81
N GLY A 202 -9.50 -4.83 -27.00
CA GLY A 202 -10.53 -4.36 -27.92
C GLY A 202 -11.89 -4.90 -27.52
N LEU A 203 -12.90 -4.03 -27.42
CA LEU A 203 -14.27 -4.40 -27.06
C LEU A 203 -15.23 -4.45 -28.26
N GLY A 204 -14.79 -4.01 -29.44
CA GLY A 204 -15.53 -4.16 -30.69
C GLY A 204 -15.49 -2.94 -31.61
N ASN A 205 -16.26 -3.05 -32.70
CA ASN A 205 -16.31 -2.08 -33.79
C ASN A 205 -17.22 -0.88 -33.53
N GLY A 206 -17.26 -0.34 -32.30
CA GLY A 206 -17.92 0.95 -32.07
C GLY A 206 -19.45 0.90 -32.15
N VAL A 207 -20.05 2.09 -32.20
CA VAL A 207 -21.51 2.29 -32.25
C VAL A 207 -22.09 2.01 -33.65
N ASP A 208 -21.23 1.82 -34.65
CA ASP A 208 -21.59 1.50 -36.04
C ASP A 208 -21.73 -0.01 -36.31
N GLY A 209 -21.46 -0.87 -35.31
CA GLY A 209 -22.02 -2.21 -35.21
C GLY A 209 -21.75 -3.15 -36.39
N ARG A 210 -20.72 -2.89 -37.20
CA ARG A 210 -20.35 -3.85 -38.26
C ARG A 210 -19.59 -5.01 -37.64
N VAL A 211 -20.32 -6.12 -37.47
CA VAL A 211 -19.83 -7.49 -37.22
C VAL A 211 -18.98 -7.94 -38.40
#